data_AF-X1E1Q8-F1
#
_entry.id   AF-X1E1Q8-F1
#
_cell.length_a   1.000
_cell.length_b   1.000
_cell.length_c   1.000
_cell.angle_alpha   90.00
_cell.angle_beta   90.00
_cell.angle_gamma   90.00
#
_symmetry.space_group_name_H-M   'P 1'
#
loop_
_entity.id
_entity.type
_entity.pdbx_description
1 polymer ?
#
loop_
_entity_poly.entity_id
_entity_poly.type
_entity_poly.pdbx_seq_one_letter_code
_entity_poly.pdbx_strand_id
1 'polypeptide(L)' 'PFCKIRKCCEKKNIQGCWECEEFETCTKLDFLKPIHEDAHIKNLRKIKKQGIDKFINGKRYW' A
#
# COMPACT_ATOMS: atom_id res chain seq x y z
N PRO A 1 0.06 17.49 -1.20
CA PRO A 1 0.50 16.34 -2.04
C PRO A 1 -0.23 16.27 -3.41
N PHE A 2 0.50 16.07 -4.51
CA PHE A 2 -0.13 15.89 -5.85
C PHE A 2 -0.67 14.47 -6.06
N CYS A 3 -0.13 13.48 -5.35
CA CYS A 3 -0.53 12.08 -5.46
C CYS A 3 -1.97 11.85 -4.93
N LYS A 4 -2.86 11.32 -5.79
CA LYS A 4 -4.24 10.98 -5.43
C LYS A 4 -4.31 9.97 -4.26
N ILE A 5 -3.35 9.05 -4.17
CA ILE A 5 -3.29 8.03 -3.11
C ILE A 5 -2.95 8.65 -1.75
N ARG A 6 -1.98 9.57 -1.70
CA ARG A 6 -1.65 10.32 -0.47
C ARG A 6 -2.85 11.14 0.01
N LYS A 7 -3.52 11.86 -0.89
CA LYS A 7 -4.77 12.58 -0.57
C LYS A 7 -5.87 11.65 -0.04
N CYS A 8 -5.94 10.41 -0.54
CA CYS A 8 -6.90 9.42 -0.05
C CYS A 8 -6.59 8.99 1.39
N CYS A 9 -5.30 8.80 1.72
CA CYS A 9 -4.86 8.44 3.07
C CYS A 9 -5.10 9.59 4.05
N GLU A 10 -4.77 10.84 3.66
CA GLU A 10 -5.06 12.05 4.44
C GLU A 10 -6.55 12.17 4.78
N LYS A 11 -7.43 12.01 3.78
CA LYS A 11 -8.89 12.06 3.99
C LYS A 11 -9.42 10.97 4.92
N LYS A 12 -8.76 9.80 4.93
CA LYS A 12 -9.11 8.68 5.82
C LYS A 12 -8.39 8.75 7.17
N ASN A 13 -7.53 9.75 7.39
CA ASN A 13 -6.68 9.89 8.57
C ASN A 13 -5.83 8.63 8.87
N ILE A 14 -5.23 8.06 7.83
CA ILE A 14 -4.33 6.90 7.92
C ILE A 14 -2.95 7.25 7.37
N GLN A 15 -1.90 6.63 7.89
CA GLN A 15 -0.53 6.92 7.44
C GLN A 15 -0.24 6.37 6.03
N GLY A 16 -0.92 5.28 5.65
CA GLY A 16 -0.78 4.73 4.30
C GLY A 16 -1.76 3.60 4.03
N CYS A 17 -1.73 3.09 2.80
CA CYS A 17 -2.72 2.13 2.34
C CYS A 17 -2.76 0.83 3.15
N TRP A 18 -1.69 0.46 3.86
CA TRP A 18 -1.64 -0.73 4.70
C TRP A 18 -2.58 -0.65 5.93
N GLU A 19 -3.01 0.55 6.32
CA GLU A 19 -4.00 0.78 7.38
C GLU A 19 -5.45 0.80 6.87
N CYS A 20 -5.66 0.85 5.54
CA CYS A 20 -7.01 0.89 4.97
C CYS A 20 -7.60 -0.53 4.90
N GLU A 21 -8.73 -0.80 5.56
CA GLU A 21 -9.37 -2.13 5.54
C GLU A 21 -9.69 -2.64 4.12
N GLU A 22 -9.96 -1.72 3.20
CA GLU A 22 -10.34 -2.01 1.80
C GLU A 22 -9.14 -2.12 0.83
N PHE A 23 -7.88 -2.06 1.29
CA PHE A 23 -6.75 -1.89 0.35
C PHE A 23 -6.59 -3.05 -0.64
N GLU A 24 -6.99 -4.27 -0.28
CA GLU A 24 -6.81 -5.47 -1.11
C GLU A 24 -7.66 -5.46 -2.38
N THR A 25 -8.78 -4.72 -2.35
CA THR A 25 -9.72 -4.58 -3.48
C THR A 25 -9.80 -3.14 -3.98
N CYS A 26 -8.87 -2.27 -3.55
CA CYS A 26 -8.92 -0.86 -3.86
C CYS A 26 -8.51 -0.58 -5.32
N THR A 27 -9.49 -0.27 -6.16
CA THR A 27 -9.28 0.06 -7.59
C THR A 27 -8.39 1.28 -7.82
N LYS A 28 -8.19 2.13 -6.81
CA LYS A 28 -7.24 3.26 -6.90
C LYS A 28 -5.79 2.79 -7.05
N LEU A 29 -5.46 1.55 -6.67
CA LEU A 29 -4.13 0.95 -6.81
C LEU A 29 -3.93 0.23 -8.15
N ASP A 30 -4.99 0.04 -8.93
CA ASP A 30 -4.96 -0.78 -10.16
C ASP A 30 -3.99 -0.26 -11.22
N PHE A 31 -3.65 1.04 -11.20
CA PHE A 31 -2.64 1.61 -12.09
C PHE A 31 -1.23 1.02 -11.88
N LEU A 32 -1.00 0.33 -10.76
CA LEU A 32 0.26 -0.38 -10.48
C LEU A 32 0.27 -1.79 -11.08
N LYS A 33 -0.89 -2.41 -11.34
CA LYS A 33 -0.99 -3.80 -11.84
C LYS A 33 -0.20 -4.07 -13.13
N PRO A 34 -0.18 -3.18 -14.14
CA PRO A 34 0.56 -3.45 -15.38
C PRO A 34 2.08 -3.57 -15.19
N ILE A 35 2.63 -3.02 -14.11
CA ILE A 35 4.08 -2.97 -13.86
C ILE A 35 4.46 -3.90 -12.70
N HIS A 36 3.60 -4.01 -11.69
CA HIS A 36 3.89 -4.68 -10.42
C HIS A 36 2.99 -5.90 -10.15
N GLU A 37 2.10 -6.27 -11.07
CA GLU A 37 1.10 -7.34 -10.88
C GLU A 37 0.42 -7.21 -9.50
N ASP A 38 0.64 -8.17 -8.58
CA ASP A 38 0.13 -8.16 -7.21
C ASP A 38 1.20 -7.81 -6.14
N ALA A 39 2.44 -7.50 -6.55
CA ALA A 39 3.56 -7.21 -5.65
C ALA A 39 3.25 -6.06 -4.68
N HIS A 40 2.57 -5.01 -5.19
CA HIS A 40 2.14 -3.88 -4.39
C HIS A 40 1.17 -4.29 -3.26
N ILE A 41 0.20 -5.17 -3.53
CA ILE A 41 -0.72 -5.71 -2.52
C ILE A 41 0.01 -6.61 -1.52
N LYS A 42 0.92 -7.48 -2.00
CA LYS A 42 1.75 -8.33 -1.13
C LYS A 42 2.61 -7.50 -0.17
N ASN A 43 3.17 -6.39 -0.65
CA ASN A 43 3.94 -5.46 0.19
C ASN A 43 3.04 -4.75 1.22
N LEU A 44 1.85 -4.28 0.85
CA LEU A 44 0.90 -3.68 1.79
C LEU A 44 0.46 -4.66 2.88
N ARG A 45 0.19 -5.92 2.53
CA ARG A 45 -0.08 -7.02 3.50
C ARG A 45 1.08 -7.23 4.46
N LYS A 46 2.32 -7.21 3.95
CA LYS A 46 3.52 -7.29 4.79
C LYS A 46 3.58 -6.13 5.78
N ILE A 47 3.46 -4.89 5.31
CA ILE A 47 3.51 -3.70 6.19
C ILE A 47 2.43 -3.78 7.27
N LYS A 48 1.19 -4.15 6.90
CA LYS A 48 0.09 -4.35 7.87
C LYS A 48 0.43 -5.39 8.94
N LYS A 49 1.11 -6.48 8.57
CA LYS A 49 1.45 -7.57 9.49
C LYS A 49 2.65 -7.26 10.40
N GLN A 50 3.69 -6.62 9.87
CA GLN A 50 4.98 -6.53 10.57
C GLN A 50 5.43 -5.09 10.90
N GLY A 51 4.71 -4.08 10.43
CA GLY A 51 5.08 -2.67 10.54
C GLY A 51 6.10 -2.23 9.47
N ILE A 52 6.28 -0.91 9.39
CA ILE A 52 7.12 -0.25 8.38
C ILE A 52 8.59 -0.62 8.57
N ASP A 53 9.11 -0.57 9.79
CA ASP A 53 10.53 -0.81 10.07
C ASP A 53 10.99 -2.21 9.65
N LYS A 54 10.21 -3.23 10.01
CA LYS A 54 10.50 -4.62 9.59
C LYS A 54 10.34 -4.81 8.08
N PHE A 55 9.43 -4.07 7.44
CA PHE A 55 9.31 -4.09 5.97
C PHE A 55 10.53 -3.47 5.29
N ILE A 56 11.04 -2.35 5.78
CA ILE A 56 12.24 -1.68 5.23
C ILE A 56 13.48 -2.58 5.36
N ASN A 57 13.61 -3.28 6.49
CA ASN A 57 14.75 -4.17 6.72
C ASN A 57 14.58 -5.59 6.12
N GLY A 58 13.43 -5.86 5.48
CA GLY A 58 13.07 -7.19 4.98
C GLY A 58 13.10 -7.34 3.46
N LYS A 59 12.78 -8.56 2.99
CA LYS A 59 12.59 -8.84 1.56
C LYS A 59 11.30 -8.21 1.05
N ARG A 60 11.40 -7.46 -0.05
CA ARG A 60 10.29 -6.81 -0.75
C ARG A 60 9.88 -7.60 -1.98
N TYR A 61 8.62 -7.50 -2.38
CA TYR A 61 8.17 -7.92 -3.71
C TYR A 61 8.36 -6.73 -4.67
N TRP A 62 8.80 -6.99 -5.89
CA TRP A 62 9.09 -5.97 -6.91
C TRP A 62 8.16 -6.14 -8.09
#